data_AF-Q16J65-F1
#
_entry.id   AF-Q16J65-F1
#
_cell.length_a   1.000
_cell.length_b   1.000
_cell.length_c   1.000
_cell.angle_alpha   90.00
_cell.angle_beta   90.00
_cell.angle_gamma   90.00
#
_symmetry.space_group_name_H-M   'P 1'
#
loop_
_entity.id
_entity.type
_entity.pdbx_description
1 polymer ?
#
loop_
_entity_poly.entity_id
_entity_poly.type
_entity_poly.pdbx_seq_one_letter_code
_entity_poly.pdbx_strand_id
1 'polypeptide(L)'
;MQLYNAPWLLGFMNISMENVVLIDQLGKHFRMEEFMIYPRYVRYIHIPESIEIVPALEEHIKRETTRKPRAPVKRTYKMKRAQLNQQRTLAELNAAQSETSKEQ
;
A
#
# COMPACT_ATOMS: atom_id res chain seq x y z
N MET A 1 7.45 -20.44 3.70
CA MET A 1 7.46 -19.53 2.54
C MET A 1 7.60 -18.10 3.05
N GLN A 2 8.84 -17.63 3.23
CA GLN A 2 9.12 -16.25 3.62
C GLN A 2 9.86 -15.61 2.45
N LEU A 3 9.14 -14.84 1.64
CA LEU A 3 9.73 -14.07 0.55
C LEU A 3 10.49 -12.89 1.16
N TYR A 4 11.82 -12.88 1.02
CA TYR A 4 12.64 -11.71 1.31
C TYR A 4 12.32 -10.62 0.28
N ASN A 5 11.44 -9.69 0.67
CA ASN A 5 11.08 -8.52 -0.13
C ASN A 5 12.26 -7.56 -0.24
N ALA A 6 12.94 -7.54 -1.39
CA ALA A 6 13.70 -6.39 -1.84
C ALA A 6 12.71 -5.35 -2.43
N PRO A 7 12.48 -4.19 -1.77
CA PRO A 7 11.38 -3.27 -2.11
C PRO A 7 11.43 -2.69 -3.53
N TRP A 8 12.60 -2.74 -4.18
CA TRP A 8 12.83 -2.16 -5.51
C TRP A 8 12.37 -3.05 -6.67
N LEU A 9 11.95 -4.30 -6.41
CA LEU A 9 11.50 -5.26 -7.44
C LEU A 9 9.97 -5.34 -7.62
N LEU A 10 9.19 -4.68 -6.76
CA LEU A 10 7.76 -4.92 -6.56
C LEU A 10 6.84 -4.53 -7.74
N GLY A 11 7.37 -3.95 -8.83
CA GLY A 11 6.57 -3.51 -9.98
C GLY A 11 6.78 -4.28 -11.29
N PHE A 12 7.74 -5.20 -11.35
CA PHE A 12 8.23 -5.72 -12.64
C PHE A 12 7.98 -7.22 -12.85
N MET A 13 7.07 -7.87 -12.10
CA MET A 13 6.76 -9.30 -12.24
C MET A 13 7.99 -10.24 -12.32
N ASN A 14 9.08 -9.90 -11.62
CA ASN A 14 10.18 -10.83 -11.43
C ASN A 14 9.71 -11.92 -10.45
N ILE A 15 9.86 -13.19 -10.82
CA ILE A 15 9.41 -14.32 -10.00
C ILE A 15 10.64 -15.12 -9.61
N SER A 16 10.86 -15.27 -8.30
CA SER A 16 11.81 -16.24 -7.75
C SER A 16 11.02 -17.43 -7.21
N MET A 17 11.46 -18.64 -7.55
CA MET A 17 10.84 -19.89 -7.17
C MET A 17 11.88 -20.84 -6.60
N GLU A 18 11.44 -21.69 -5.69
CA GLU A 18 12.27 -22.73 -5.06
C GLU A 18 11.71 -24.11 -5.38
N ASN A 19 12.59 -25.11 -5.45
CA ASN A 19 12.26 -26.53 -5.68
C ASN A 19 11.42 -26.76 -6.95
N VAL A 20 11.90 -26.26 -8.08
CA VAL A 20 11.16 -26.30 -9.35
C VAL A 20 11.66 -27.37 -10.31
N VAL A 21 10.79 -27.72 -11.26
CA VAL A 21 11.13 -28.51 -12.44
C VAL A 21 10.93 -27.63 -13.67
N LEU A 22 12.02 -27.30 -14.35
CA LEU A 22 11.99 -26.62 -15.64
C LEU A 22 11.78 -27.67 -16.75
N ILE A 23 10.81 -27.41 -17.62
CA ILE A 23 10.53 -28.22 -18.80
C ILE A 23 10.96 -27.40 -20.02
N ASP A 24 11.94 -27.89 -20.76
CA ASP A 24 12.40 -27.24 -21.99
C ASP A 24 11.44 -27.49 -23.17
N GLN A 25 11.62 -26.79 -24.27
CA GLN A 25 10.83 -26.88 -25.51
C GLN A 25 10.83 -28.29 -26.12
N LEU A 26 11.88 -29.07 -25.87
CA LEU A 26 11.99 -30.48 -26.27
C LEU A 26 11.39 -31.44 -25.23
N GLY A 27 10.77 -30.94 -24.17
CA GLY A 27 10.18 -31.74 -23.09
C GLY A 27 11.19 -32.28 -22.07
N LYS A 28 12.45 -31.85 -22.12
CA LYS A 28 13.45 -32.29 -21.13
C LYS A 28 13.22 -31.62 -19.78
N HIS A 29 13.27 -32.41 -18.72
CA HIS A 29 13.08 -31.96 -17.34
C HIS A 29 14.41 -31.65 -16.65
N PHE A 30 14.47 -30.53 -15.96
CA PHE A 30 15.61 -30.12 -15.14
C PHE A 30 15.12 -29.71 -13.75
N ARG A 31 15.61 -30.40 -12.72
CA ARG A 31 15.28 -30.06 -11.33
C ARG A 31 16.25 -29.00 -10.82
N MET A 32 15.72 -27.98 -10.17
CA MET A 32 16.50 -26.85 -9.66
C MET A 32 16.04 -26.50 -8.25
N GLU A 33 16.99 -26.14 -7.39
CA GLU A 33 16.69 -25.68 -6.02
C GLU A 33 16.17 -24.24 -6.02
N GLU A 34 16.78 -23.38 -6.84
CA GLU A 34 16.39 -21.97 -7.00
C GLU A 34 16.29 -21.62 -8.49
N PHE A 35 15.27 -20.85 -8.86
CA PHE A 35 15.06 -20.39 -10.23
C PHE A 35 14.42 -19.01 -10.25
N MET A 36 15.00 -18.09 -11.02
CA MET A 36 14.49 -16.74 -11.21
C MET A 36 14.10 -16.51 -12.67
N ILE A 37 12.89 -15.99 -12.90
CA ILE A 37 12.41 -15.62 -14.23
C ILE A 37 12.07 -14.12 -14.29
N TYR A 38 12.51 -13.50 -15.37
CA TYR A 38 12.22 -12.10 -15.68
C TYR A 38 10.85 -11.97 -16.37
N PRO A 39 10.13 -10.85 -16.19
CA PRO A 39 8.81 -10.60 -16.76
C PRO A 39 8.72 -10.82 -18.26
N ARG A 40 9.78 -10.43 -18.99
CA ARG A 40 9.83 -10.54 -20.46
C ARG A 40 9.69 -11.97 -20.98
N TYR A 41 9.86 -12.96 -20.11
CA TYR A 41 9.77 -14.39 -20.41
C TYR A 41 8.49 -15.05 -19.88
N VAL A 42 7.65 -14.32 -19.15
CA VAL A 42 6.40 -14.85 -18.58
C VAL A 42 5.26 -14.63 -19.57
N ARG A 43 4.55 -15.70 -19.92
CA ARG A 43 3.33 -15.63 -20.77
C ARG A 43 2.07 -15.91 -19.97
N TYR A 44 2.12 -16.96 -19.15
CA TYR A 44 1.01 -17.38 -18.31
C TYR A 44 1.54 -17.80 -16.94
N ILE A 45 0.71 -17.60 -15.91
CA ILE A 45 0.95 -18.07 -14.56
C ILE A 45 -0.24 -18.95 -14.20
N HIS A 46 0.02 -20.20 -13.85
CA HIS A 46 -1.02 -21.10 -13.35
C HIS A 46 -1.25 -20.82 -11.86
N ILE A 47 -2.45 -20.38 -11.53
CA ILE A 47 -2.88 -20.16 -10.14
C ILE A 47 -3.64 -21.42 -9.70
N PRO A 48 -3.35 -21.98 -8.52
CA PRO A 48 -4.12 -23.09 -7.96
C PRO A 48 -5.61 -22.76 -7.84
N GLU A 49 -6.47 -23.73 -8.15
CA GLU A 49 -7.94 -23.59 -8.06
C GLU A 49 -8.43 -23.32 -6.64
N SER A 50 -7.64 -23.70 -5.62
CA SER A 50 -7.93 -23.43 -4.21
C SER A 50 -7.86 -21.95 -3.85
N ILE A 51 -7.33 -21.09 -4.72
CA ILE A 51 -7.19 -19.65 -4.47
C ILE A 51 -8.29 -18.91 -5.22
N GLU A 52 -9.23 -18.36 -4.47
CA GLU A 52 -10.20 -17.40 -5.01
C GLU A 52 -9.49 -16.04 -5.25
N ILE A 53 -9.37 -15.65 -6.52
CA ILE A 53 -8.53 -14.52 -6.94
C ILE A 53 -9.01 -13.19 -6.33
N VAL A 54 -10.31 -12.91 -6.42
CA VAL A 54 -10.90 -11.63 -5.97
C VAL A 54 -10.67 -11.41 -4.47
N PRO A 55 -11.07 -12.31 -3.55
CA PRO A 55 -10.87 -12.08 -2.13
C PRO A 55 -9.38 -12.04 -1.74
N ALA A 56 -8.54 -12.88 -2.36
CA ALA A 56 -7.10 -12.84 -2.12
C ALA A 56 -6.48 -11.49 -2.52
N LEU A 57 -6.95 -10.90 -3.63
CA LEU A 57 -6.51 -9.59 -4.08
C LEU A 57 -6.99 -8.46 -3.16
N GLU A 58 -8.25 -8.49 -2.73
CA GLU A 58 -8.80 -7.50 -1.79
C GLU A 58 -8.06 -7.50 -0.46
N GLU A 59 -7.77 -8.70 0.08
CA GLU A 59 -6.98 -8.85 1.31
C GLU A 59 -5.57 -8.29 1.15
N HIS A 60 -4.93 -8.57 0.00
CA HIS A 60 -3.62 -8.01 -0.31
C HIS A 60 -3.65 -6.49 -0.35
N ILE A 61 -4.60 -5.90 -1.09
CA ILE A 61 -4.74 -4.43 -1.18
C ILE A 61 -4.99 -3.84 0.20
N LYS A 62 -5.85 -4.44 1.02
CA LYS A 62 -6.13 -3.97 2.38
C LYS A 62 -4.85 -3.96 3.23
N ARG A 63 -4.04 -5.02 3.18
CA ARG A 63 -2.79 -5.10 3.92
C ARG A 63 -1.80 -4.02 3.50
N GLU A 64 -1.64 -3.78 2.19
CA GLU A 64 -0.67 -2.80 1.68
C GLU A 64 -1.15 -1.34 1.85
N THR A 65 -2.46 -1.10 1.83
CA THR A 65 -3.05 0.25 1.99
C THR A 65 -3.28 0.64 3.44
N THR A 66 -3.30 -0.31 4.37
CA THR A 66 -3.43 -0.03 5.80
C THR A 66 -2.16 0.64 6.30
N ARG A 67 -2.14 1.98 6.22
CA ARG A 67 -1.12 2.79 6.87
C ARG A 67 -1.20 2.50 8.37
N LYS A 68 -0.10 1.99 8.96
CA LYS A 68 0.02 1.94 10.42
C LYS A 68 -0.31 3.35 10.94
N PRO A 69 -1.25 3.49 11.89
CA PRO A 69 -1.55 4.79 12.46
C PRO A 69 -0.24 5.37 12.99
N ARG A 70 0.15 6.53 12.46
CA ARG A 70 1.32 7.24 12.98
C ARG A 70 1.03 7.55 14.43
N ALA A 71 1.96 7.19 15.33
CA ALA A 71 1.85 7.56 16.73
C ALA A 71 1.55 9.06 16.82
N PRO A 72 0.65 9.50 17.73
CA PRO A 72 0.27 10.90 17.82
C PRO A 72 1.53 11.75 18.07
N VAL A 73 1.90 12.55 17.07
CA VAL A 73 3.06 13.44 17.17
C VAL A 73 2.69 14.59 18.09
N LYS A 74 3.54 14.89 19.09
CA LYS A 74 3.36 16.06 19.96
C LYS A 74 3.25 17.31 19.08
N ARG A 75 2.19 18.11 19.27
CA ARG A 75 1.96 19.34 18.47
C ARG A 75 3.17 20.27 18.60
N THR A 76 3.74 20.66 17.47
CA THR A 76 4.84 21.64 17.42
C THR A 76 4.34 23.02 17.85
N TYR A 77 5.27 23.91 18.22
CA TYR A 77 4.94 25.30 18.57
C TYR A 77 4.16 26.02 17.46
N LYS A 78 4.57 25.82 16.20
CA LYS A 78 3.87 26.39 15.02
C LYS A 78 2.44 25.84 14.87
N MET A 79 2.23 24.53 15.06
CA MET A 79 0.87 23.94 15.03
C MET A 79 -0.03 24.52 16.12
N LYS A 80 0.47 24.67 17.35
CA LYS A 80 -0.32 25.25 18.46
C LYS A 80 -0.72 26.70 18.16
N ARG A 81 0.23 27.51 17.65
CA ARG A 81 -0.03 28.91 17.29
C ARG A 81 -1.03 29.04 16.15
N ALA A 82 -0.91 28.19 15.12
CA ALA A 82 -1.87 28.17 14.00
C ALA A 82 -3.29 27.83 14.48
N GLN A 83 -3.45 26.81 15.35
CA GLN A 83 -4.76 26.46 15.93
C GLN A 83 -5.36 27.59 16.77
N LEU A 84 -4.54 28.24 17.61
CA LEU A 84 -5.01 29.35 18.44
C LEU A 84 -5.48 30.52 17.58
N ASN A 85 -4.72 30.87 16.53
CA ASN A 85 -5.10 31.92 15.60
C ASN A 85 -6.40 31.57 14.86
N GLN A 86 -6.54 30.32 14.40
CA GLN A 86 -7.77 29.86 13.75
C GLN A 86 -8.98 29.99 14.69
N GLN A 87 -8.85 29.56 15.95
CA GLN A 87 -9.92 29.68 16.95
C GLN A 87 -10.30 31.15 17.20
N ARG A 88 -9.30 32.02 17.27
CA ARG A 88 -9.52 33.46 17.46
C ARG A 88 -10.28 34.07 16.28
N THR A 89 -9.85 33.79 15.04
CA THR A 89 -10.53 34.27 13.84
C THR A 89 -11.98 33.78 13.76
N LEU A 90 -12.24 32.52 14.11
CA LEU A 90 -13.60 31.97 14.15
C LEU A 90 -14.47 32.66 15.21
N ALA A 91 -13.91 32.97 16.38
CA ALA A 91 -14.61 33.70 17.43
C ALA A 91 -14.96 35.13 17.00
N GLU A 92 -14.02 35.83 16.36
CA GLU A 92 -14.21 37.18 15.82
C GLU A 92 -15.32 37.21 14.75
N LEU A 93 -15.32 36.23 13.83
CA LEU A 93 -16.37 36.10 12.81
C LEU A 93 -17.75 35.82 13.42
N ASN A 94 -17.83 34.93 14.41
CA ASN A 94 -19.09 34.60 15.07
C ASN A 94 -19.64 35.80 15.87
N ALA A 95 -18.78 36.57 16.52
CA ALA A 95 -19.17 37.78 17.24
C ALA A 95 -19.74 38.83 16.26
N ALA A 96 -19.03 39.09 15.15
CA ALA A 96 -19.47 40.03 14.12
C ALA A 96 -20.81 39.63 13.47
N GLN A 97 -21.07 38.33 13.27
CA GLN A 97 -22.35 37.82 12.78
C GLN A 97 -23.50 38.01 13.79
N SER A 98 -23.21 37.88 15.08
CA SER A 98 -24.21 38.08 16.13
C SER A 98 -24.60 39.55 16.32
N GLU A 99 -23.70 40.49 16.01
CA GLU A 99 -23.95 41.93 16.06
C GLU A 99 -24.77 42.38 14.84
N THR A 100 -24.39 41.94 13.63
CA THR A 100 -25.14 42.23 12.41
C THR A 100 -26.56 41.64 12.39
N SER A 101 -26.81 40.58 13.15
CA SER A 101 -28.15 39.99 13.31
C SER A 101 -28.99 40.65 14.41
N LYS A 102 -28.41 41.55 15.23
CA LYS A 102 -29.13 42.33 16.26
C LYS A 102 -29.53 43.73 15.79
N GLU A 103 -28.90 44.24 14.74
CA GLU A 103 -29.20 45.52 14.11
C GLU A 103 -30.20 45.42 12.93
N GLN A 104 -30.72 44.21 12.67
CA GLN A 104 -31.82 43.95 11.73
C GLN A 104 -33.15 43.70 12.44
#